data_AF-A0AAV0XTT0-F1
#
_entry.id   AF-A0AAV0XTT0-F1
#
_cell.length_a   1.000
_cell.length_b   1.000
_cell.length_c   1.000
_cell.angle_alpha   90.00
_cell.angle_beta   90.00
_cell.angle_gamma   90.00
#
_symmetry.space_group_name_H-M   'P 1'
#
loop_
_entity.id
_entity.type
_entity.pdbx_description
1 polymer ?
#
loop_
_entity_poly.entity_id
_entity_poly.type
_entity_poly.pdbx_seq_one_letter_code
_entity_poly.pdbx_strand_id
1 'polypeptide(L)'
;MNFQTTTTHVVIKFNEKTKNGKESIDILPISWTYYKKGKLFSRYPYEDEYHKLDDMCKLSVEPKTFWKSYEATLIKEAKSYEQGLRRMNRACSETIVHSSNLDERNSSEEEMNPLK
;
A
#
# COMPACT_ATOMS: atom_id res chain seq x y z
N MET A 1 11.35 -10.18 -7.55
CA MET A 1 10.52 -10.42 -6.35
C MET A 1 9.29 -11.17 -6.81
N ASN A 2 8.90 -12.22 -6.11
CA ASN A 2 7.70 -12.97 -6.43
C ASN A 2 6.66 -12.56 -5.38
N PHE A 3 5.67 -11.79 -5.81
CA PHE A 3 4.47 -11.59 -5.00
C PHE A 3 3.82 -12.94 -4.73
N GLN A 4 3.04 -13.05 -3.66
CA GLN A 4 2.22 -14.24 -3.46
C GLN A 4 1.29 -14.42 -4.66
N THR A 5 1.06 -15.68 -5.07
CA THR A 5 0.28 -15.99 -6.27
C THR A 5 -1.16 -15.47 -6.22
N THR A 6 -1.67 -15.18 -5.01
CA THR A 6 -3.01 -14.62 -4.78
C THR A 6 -3.03 -13.10 -4.63
N THR A 7 -1.88 -12.42 -4.76
CA THR A 7 -1.78 -10.98 -4.57
C THR A 7 -2.32 -10.26 -5.79
N THR A 8 -3.33 -9.42 -5.57
CA THR A 8 -3.95 -8.59 -6.61
C THR A 8 -3.62 -7.11 -6.41
N HIS A 9 -3.42 -6.71 -5.15
CA HIS A 9 -3.17 -5.33 -4.75
C HIS A 9 -1.94 -5.24 -3.85
N VAL A 10 -1.34 -4.07 -3.78
CA VAL A 10 -0.20 -3.76 -2.93
C VAL A 10 -0.41 -2.41 -2.27
N VAL A 11 -0.07 -2.34 -0.99
CA VAL A 11 0.09 -1.09 -0.24
C VAL A 11 1.55 -0.68 -0.36
N ILE A 12 1.77 0.50 -0.92
CA ILE A 12 3.10 1.05 -1.14
C ILE A 12 3.26 2.38 -0.42
N LYS A 13 4.50 2.73 -0.08
CA LYS A 13 4.90 4.08 0.33
C LYS A 13 5.73 4.69 -0.80
N PHE A 14 5.30 5.83 -1.32
CA PHE A 14 6.10 6.58 -2.29
C PHE A 14 7.33 7.18 -1.60
N ASN A 15 8.49 7.08 -2.25
CA ASN A 15 9.73 7.61 -1.71
C ASN A 15 9.82 9.15 -1.86
N GLU A 16 9.06 9.73 -2.81
CA GLU A 16 8.88 11.17 -2.92
C GLU A 16 7.97 11.67 -1.79
N LYS A 17 8.39 12.72 -1.07
CA LYS A 17 7.55 13.40 -0.09
C LYS A 17 6.53 14.29 -0.78
N THR A 18 5.34 14.40 -0.19
CA THR A 18 4.34 15.39 -0.63
C THR A 18 4.88 16.82 -0.49
N LYS A 19 4.20 17.80 -1.10
CA LYS A 19 4.52 19.24 -0.97
C LYS A 19 4.65 19.70 0.49
N ASN A 20 3.95 19.02 1.41
CA ASN A 20 3.95 19.32 2.85
C ASN A 20 4.95 18.47 3.65
N GLY A 21 5.88 17.78 2.98
CA GLY A 21 6.88 16.92 3.62
C GLY A 21 6.35 15.61 4.22
N LYS A 22 5.05 15.32 4.06
CA LYS A 22 4.42 14.11 4.57
C LYS A 22 4.70 12.92 3.67
N GLU A 23 4.80 11.74 4.29
CA GLU A 23 4.82 10.47 3.58
C GLU A 23 3.50 10.26 2.83
N SER A 24 3.57 9.54 1.71
CA SER A 24 2.40 9.19 0.90
C SER A 24 2.33 7.67 0.81
N ILE A 25 1.28 7.11 1.40
CA ILE A 25 0.96 5.67 1.36
C ILE A 25 -0.31 5.51 0.53
N ASP A 26 -0.32 4.52 -0.34
CA ASP A 26 -1.48 4.24 -1.19
C ASP A 26 -1.62 2.75 -1.48
N ILE A 27 -2.82 2.34 -1.91
CA ILE A 27 -3.14 1.00 -2.40
C ILE A 27 -3.26 1.03 -3.93
N LEU A 28 -2.55 0.11 -4.59
CA LEU A 28 -2.57 -0.01 -6.05
C LEU A 28 -2.73 -1.47 -6.50
N PRO A 29 -3.30 -1.70 -7.70
CA PRO A 29 -3.18 -2.98 -8.37
C PRO A 29 -1.71 -3.35 -8.57
N ILE A 30 -1.41 -4.64 -8.45
CA ILE A 30 -0.06 -5.16 -8.71
C ILE A 30 0.45 -4.80 -10.12
N SER A 31 -0.46 -4.72 -11.11
CA SER A 31 -0.17 -4.37 -12.50
C SER A 31 0.40 -2.97 -12.67
N TRP A 32 0.19 -2.07 -11.71
CA TRP A 32 0.75 -0.72 -11.74
C TRP A 32 2.20 -0.69 -11.32
N THR A 33 2.68 -1.78 -10.71
CA THR A 33 4.02 -1.86 -10.13
C THR A 33 4.97 -2.68 -10.97
N TYR A 34 6.25 -2.33 -10.91
CA TYR A 34 7.31 -3.07 -11.60
C TYR A 34 8.65 -2.88 -10.90
N TYR A 35 9.57 -3.83 -11.09
CA TYR A 35 10.93 -3.72 -10.60
C TYR A 35 11.87 -3.25 -11.70
N LYS A 36 12.74 -2.30 -11.36
CA LYS A 36 13.81 -1.84 -12.24
C LYS A 36 15.08 -1.64 -11.41
N LYS A 37 16.16 -2.34 -11.78
CA LYS A 37 17.46 -2.29 -11.08
C LYS A 37 17.34 -2.54 -9.55
N GLY A 38 16.53 -3.53 -9.15
CA GLY A 38 16.33 -3.91 -7.75
C GLY A 38 15.41 -2.98 -6.94
N LYS A 39 14.90 -1.90 -7.53
CA LYS A 39 13.97 -0.96 -6.89
C LYS A 39 12.55 -1.17 -7.39
N LEU A 40 11.58 -0.98 -6.51
CA LEU A 40 10.16 -1.01 -6.85
C LEU A 40 9.73 0.36 -7.39
N PHE A 41 8.99 0.34 -8.48
CA PHE A 41 8.37 1.51 -9.08
C PHE A 41 6.87 1.28 -9.24
N SER A 42 6.12 2.37 -9.22
CA SER A 42 4.69 2.39 -9.56
C SER A 42 4.43 3.39 -10.68
N ARG A 43 3.64 3.01 -11.68
CA ARG A 43 3.02 3.93 -12.63
C ARG A 43 1.77 4.50 -11.99
N TYR A 44 1.66 5.82 -11.97
CA TYR A 44 0.57 6.50 -11.28
C TYR A 44 -0.12 7.52 -12.21
N PRO A 45 -1.46 7.65 -12.15
CA PRO A 45 -2.22 8.62 -12.93
C PRO A 45 -1.78 10.06 -12.69
N TYR A 46 -2.27 10.97 -13.55
CA TYR A 46 -2.10 12.40 -13.35
C TYR A 46 -3.17 12.98 -12.42
N GLU A 47 -2.91 14.17 -11.87
CA GLU A 47 -3.77 14.81 -10.85
C GLU A 47 -5.22 14.99 -11.31
N ASP A 48 -5.45 15.23 -12.60
CA ASP A 48 -6.77 15.35 -13.20
C ASP A 48 -7.56 14.03 -13.19
N GLU A 49 -6.89 12.89 -13.08
CA GLU A 49 -7.50 11.56 -12.99
C GLU A 49 -7.71 11.10 -11.53
N TYR A 50 -7.24 11.86 -10.53
CA TYR A 50 -7.27 11.41 -9.12
C TYR A 50 -8.67 11.11 -8.57
N HIS A 51 -9.68 11.82 -9.07
CA HIS A 51 -11.08 11.59 -8.71
C HIS A 51 -11.60 10.20 -9.13
N LYS A 52 -10.86 9.48 -9.98
CA LYS A 52 -11.19 8.12 -10.46
C LYS A 52 -10.30 7.03 -9.85
N LEU A 53 -9.34 7.38 -9.00
CA LEU A 53 -8.34 6.43 -8.47
C LEU A 53 -8.97 5.23 -7.78
N ASP A 54 -9.96 5.47 -6.91
CA ASP A 54 -10.64 4.41 -6.17
C ASP A 54 -11.28 3.38 -7.12
N ASP A 55 -12.02 3.86 -8.12
CA ASP A 55 -12.64 3.00 -9.13
C ASP A 55 -11.61 2.30 -10.01
N MET A 56 -10.55 2.99 -10.42
CA MET A 56 -9.49 2.41 -11.25
C MET A 56 -8.72 1.32 -10.52
N CYS A 57 -8.45 1.51 -9.23
CA CYS A 57 -7.80 0.51 -8.39
C CYS A 57 -8.72 -0.70 -8.19
N LYS A 58 -9.99 -0.48 -7.81
CA LYS A 58 -10.99 -1.56 -7.67
C LYS A 58 -11.15 -2.40 -8.94
N LEU A 59 -11.20 -1.73 -10.10
CA LEU A 59 -11.34 -2.38 -11.41
C LEU A 59 -10.00 -2.89 -11.97
N SER A 60 -8.89 -2.65 -11.28
CA SER A 60 -7.55 -3.01 -11.71
C SER A 60 -7.24 -2.57 -13.16
N VAL A 61 -7.62 -1.33 -13.49
CA VAL A 61 -7.43 -0.74 -14.82
C VAL A 61 -5.95 -0.79 -15.19
N GLU A 62 -5.61 -1.21 -16.41
CA GLU A 62 -4.22 -1.26 -16.87
C GLU A 62 -3.55 0.13 -16.86
N PRO A 63 -2.28 0.24 -16.43
CA PRO A 63 -1.61 1.51 -16.36
C PRO A 63 -1.31 2.08 -17.76
N LYS A 64 -1.67 3.35 -17.97
CA LYS A 64 -1.44 4.01 -19.25
C LYS A 64 0.05 4.26 -19.49
N THR A 65 0.46 4.21 -20.75
CA THR A 65 1.87 4.34 -21.15
C THR A 65 2.50 5.69 -20.80
N PHE A 66 1.68 6.74 -20.72
CA PHE A 66 2.12 8.09 -20.39
C PHE A 66 2.15 8.39 -18.88
N TRP A 67 1.65 7.49 -18.03
CA TRP A 67 1.70 7.70 -16.58
C TRP A 67 3.13 7.79 -16.07
N LYS A 68 3.37 8.76 -15.18
CA LYS A 68 4.69 8.94 -14.57
C LYS A 68 4.98 7.75 -13.64
N SER A 69 6.25 7.38 -13.57
CA SER A 69 6.72 6.34 -12.65
C SER A 69 7.36 6.97 -11.41
N TYR A 70 7.06 6.39 -10.26
CA TYR A 70 7.53 6.84 -8.95
C TYR A 70 8.22 5.68 -8.24
N GLU A 71 9.37 5.93 -7.64
CA GLU A 71 10.03 4.95 -6.78
C GLU A 71 9.22 4.78 -5.50
N ALA A 72 9.02 3.54 -5.07
CA ALA A 72 8.22 3.22 -3.91
C ALA A 72 8.82 2.07 -3.10
N THR A 73 8.34 1.94 -1.88
CA THR A 73 8.63 0.83 -0.98
C THR A 73 7.37 0.01 -0.76
N LEU A 74 7.44 -1.31 -0.90
CA LEU A 74 6.32 -2.20 -0.60
C LEU A 74 6.11 -2.24 0.91
N ILE A 75 4.89 -1.94 1.37
CA ILE A 75 4.49 -2.05 2.77
C ILE A 75 3.81 -3.40 3.01
N LYS A 76 2.76 -3.70 2.24
CA LYS A 76 2.03 -4.97 2.33
C LYS A 76 1.43 -5.39 0.99
N GLU A 77 1.37 -6.69 0.76
CA GLU A 77 0.56 -7.29 -0.30
C GLU A 77 -0.92 -7.36 0.13
N ALA A 78 -1.85 -7.55 -0.80
CA ALA A 78 -3.26 -7.75 -0.50
C ALA A 78 -3.95 -8.60 -1.58
N LYS A 79 -4.92 -9.40 -1.14
CA LYS A 79 -5.69 -10.32 -2.00
C LYS A 79 -6.88 -9.64 -2.67
N SER A 80 -7.30 -8.47 -2.18
CA SER A 80 -8.37 -7.65 -2.75
C SER A 80 -8.15 -6.17 -2.41
N TYR A 81 -8.89 -5.31 -3.10
CA TYR A 81 -8.91 -3.87 -2.85
C TYR A 81 -9.29 -3.54 -1.39
N GLU A 82 -10.37 -4.15 -0.88
CA GLU A 82 -10.89 -3.91 0.47
C GLU A 82 -9.89 -4.35 1.54
N GLN A 83 -9.20 -5.47 1.31
CA GLN A 83 -8.15 -5.92 2.21
C GLN A 83 -6.97 -4.95 2.21
N GLY A 84 -6.56 -4.47 1.04
CA GLY A 84 -5.50 -3.49 0.93
C GLY A 84 -5.88 -2.16 1.59
N LEU A 85 -7.14 -1.72 1.48
CA LEU A 85 -7.63 -0.48 2.09
C LEU A 85 -7.54 -0.53 3.61
N ARG A 86 -7.93 -1.67 4.22
CA ARG A 86 -7.76 -1.89 5.66
C ARG A 86 -6.29 -1.85 6.08
N ARG A 87 -5.39 -2.44 5.28
CA ARG A 87 -3.94 -2.44 5.55
C ARG A 87 -3.33 -1.05 5.37
N MET A 88 -3.75 -0.31 4.37
CA MET A 88 -3.34 1.07 4.12
C MET A 88 -3.74 1.98 5.28
N ASN A 89 -5.01 1.93 5.71
CA ASN A 89 -5.50 2.70 6.85
C ASN A 89 -4.67 2.42 8.12
N ARG A 90 -4.39 1.13 8.38
CA ARG A 90 -3.53 0.74 9.51
C ARG A 90 -2.11 1.30 9.38
N ALA A 91 -1.49 1.19 8.21
CA ALA A 91 -0.15 1.73 7.97
C ALA A 91 -0.10 3.26 8.16
N CYS A 92 -1.12 3.97 7.70
CA CYS A 92 -1.26 5.42 7.94
C CYS A 92 -1.38 5.73 9.43
N SER A 93 -2.16 4.98 10.20
CA SER A 93 -2.28 5.15 11.64
C SER A 93 -0.98 4.84 12.40
N GLU A 94 -0.27 3.76 12.06
CA GLU A 94 1.02 3.42 12.68
C GLU A 94 2.08 4.50 12.40
N THR A 95 2.07 5.08 11.19
CA THR A 95 2.94 6.22 10.83
C THR A 95 2.64 7.46 11.68
N ILE A 96 1.36 7.69 11.99
CA ILE A 96 0.94 8.79 12.89
C ILE A 96 1.34 8.49 14.34
N VAL A 97 1.16 7.26 14.81
CA VAL A 97 1.46 6.85 16.20
C VAL A 97 2.96 6.88 16.48
N HIS A 98 3.83 6.49 15.53
CA HIS A 98 5.28 6.65 15.68
C HIS A 98 5.74 8.11 15.85
N SER A 99 4.90 9.10 15.54
CA SER A 99 5.17 10.52 15.80
C SER A 99 4.85 10.97 17.23
N SER A 100 4.24 10.11 18.07
CA SER A 100 3.84 10.47 19.43
C SER A 100 4.07 9.31 20.40
N ASN A 101 5.29 9.28 20.97
CA ASN A 101 5.72 8.59 22.19
C ASN A 101 5.57 7.05 22.30
N LEU A 102 6.66 6.45 22.76
CA LEU A 102 6.83 5.09 23.30
C LEU A 102 5.59 4.50 23.98
N ASP A 103 5.18 3.30 23.55
CA ASP A 103 5.30 2.03 24.30
C ASP A 103 4.28 1.01 23.74
N GLU A 104 4.67 0.25 22.70
CA GLU A 104 3.94 -0.95 22.31
C GLU A 104 4.23 -2.06 23.32
N ARG A 105 3.40 -2.13 24.37
CA ARG A 105 3.33 -3.34 25.19
C ARG A 105 2.80 -4.49 24.36
N ASN A 106 3.61 -5.53 24.39
CA ASN A 106 3.54 -6.81 23.72
C ASN A 106 2.14 -7.44 23.68
N SER A 107 1.87 -8.05 22.52
CA SER A 107 0.79 -8.99 22.26
C SER A 107 0.87 -10.21 23.19
N SER A 108 -0.27 -10.61 23.77
CA SER A 108 -0.51 -11.98 24.20
C SER A 108 -1.89 -12.41 23.72
N GLU A 109 -1.91 -13.16 22.62
CA GLU A 109 -3.02 -14.05 22.28
C GLU A 109 -2.98 -15.22 23.29
N GLU A 110 -3.94 -15.30 24.20
CA GLU A 110 -4.29 -16.56 24.85
C GLU A 110 -5.59 -17.07 24.23
N GLU A 111 -5.47 -17.81 23.13
CA GLU A 111 -6.45 -18.83 22.79
C GLU A 111 -6.28 -19.98 23.79
N MET A 112 -7.23 -20.15 24.71
CA MET A 112 -7.41 -21.41 25.41
C MET A 112 -8.78 -21.99 25.04
N ASN A 113 -8.74 -23.00 24.17
CA ASN A 113 -9.85 -23.86 23.78
C ASN A 113 -10.54 -24.49 25.01
N PRO A 114 -11.84 -24.81 24.93
CA PRO A 114 -12.55 -25.51 25.99
C PRO A 114 -12.36 -27.03 25.88
N LEU A 115 -11.82 -27.64 26.91
CA LEU A 115 -11.92 -29.07 27.26
C LEU A 115 -12.02 -29.08 28.79
N LYS A 116 -13.06 -29.54 29.47
CA LYS A 116 -14.01 -30.63 29.25
C LYS A 116 -15.26 -30.39 30.10
#